data_AF-A0A7C4GWZ2-F1
#
_entry.id   AF-A0A7C4GWZ2-F1
#
_cell.length_a   1.000
_cell.length_b   1.000
_cell.length_c   1.000
_cell.angle_alpha   90.00
_cell.angle_beta   90.00
_cell.angle_gamma   90.00
#
_symmetry.space_group_name_H-M   'P 1'
#
loop_
_entity.id
_entity.type
_entity.pdbx_description
1 polymer ?
#
loop_
_entity_poly.entity_id
_entity_poly.type
_entity_poly.pdbx_seq_one_letter_code
_entity_poly.pdbx_strand_id
1 'polypeptide(L)'
;LIQLAAEIAAFWWGFAVLGSLEKARTMAFLVACFYELVVVWNCRSETKNAFKAGFLTNRWLLAGVLISVVSTLAVVYVPALSLLFHTAQLDRAEWVIVASVSCLGFLVMPQIFMRKITRT
;
A
#
# COMPACT_ATOMS: atom_id res chain seq x y z
N LEU A 1 8.58 -5.34 -9.12
CA LEU A 1 8.41 -4.57 -10.38
C LEU A 1 7.12 -3.76 -10.37
N ILE A 2 5.94 -4.38 -10.18
CA ILE A 2 4.65 -3.66 -10.14
C ILE A 2 4.63 -2.57 -9.05
N GLN A 3 5.05 -2.92 -7.82
CA GLN A 3 5.16 -1.98 -6.70
C GLN A 3 6.05 -0.77 -7.00
N LEU A 4 7.28 -1.03 -7.49
CA LEU A 4 8.21 0.03 -7.87
C LEU A 4 7.64 0.94 -8.95
N ALA A 5 6.94 0.38 -9.95
CA ALA A 5 6.27 1.19 -10.97
C ALA A 5 5.13 2.05 -10.38
N ALA A 6 4.36 1.50 -9.43
CA ALA A 6 3.29 2.21 -8.74
C ALA A 6 3.83 3.38 -7.89
N GLU A 7 4.93 3.18 -7.17
CA GLU A 7 5.60 4.22 -6.38
C GLU A 7 6.16 5.34 -7.27
N ILE A 8 6.86 4.97 -8.35
CA ILE A 8 7.39 5.94 -9.31
C ILE A 8 6.26 6.73 -9.96
N ALA A 9 5.17 6.06 -10.36
CA ALA A 9 4.01 6.73 -10.95
C ALA A 9 3.34 7.70 -9.97
N ALA A 10 3.17 7.30 -8.70
CA ALA A 10 2.59 8.15 -7.67
C ALA A 10 3.50 9.35 -7.34
N PHE A 11 4.81 9.13 -7.25
CA PHE A 11 5.79 10.19 -7.04
C PHE A 11 5.80 11.18 -8.21
N TRP A 12 5.85 10.67 -9.44
CA TRP A 12 5.88 11.50 -10.64
C TRP A 12 4.60 12.31 -10.80
N TRP A 13 3.43 11.69 -10.56
CA TRP A 13 2.15 12.39 -10.53
C TRP A 13 2.13 13.49 -9.46
N GLY A 14 2.53 13.15 -8.22
CA GLY A 14 2.58 14.10 -7.12
C GLY A 14 3.49 15.29 -7.44
N PHE A 15 4.66 15.03 -8.02
CA PHE A 15 5.60 16.07 -8.38
C PHE A 15 5.10 16.94 -9.54
N ALA A 16 4.58 16.33 -10.61
CA ALA A 16 4.15 17.04 -11.81
C ALA A 16 2.87 17.85 -11.60
N VAL A 17 1.92 17.36 -10.78
CA VAL A 17 0.62 18.01 -10.55
C VAL A 17 0.66 18.96 -9.37
N LEU A 18 1.28 18.58 -8.25
CA LEU A 18 1.25 19.38 -7.02
C LEU A 18 2.42 20.35 -6.94
N GLY A 19 3.48 20.16 -7.73
CA GLY A 19 4.69 20.99 -7.70
C GLY A 19 5.46 20.96 -6.38
N SER A 20 5.08 20.08 -5.43
CA SER A 20 5.69 19.97 -4.11
C SER A 20 6.40 18.64 -3.95
N LEU A 21 7.71 18.72 -3.69
CA LEU A 21 8.56 17.55 -3.46
C LEU A 21 8.17 16.81 -2.18
N GLU A 22 7.75 17.53 -1.13
CA GLU A 22 7.34 16.94 0.15
C GLU A 22 6.06 16.11 -0.01
N LYS A 23 5.07 16.65 -0.75
CA LYS A 23 3.85 15.90 -1.05
C LYS A 23 4.12 14.68 -1.92
N ALA A 24 4.95 14.81 -2.95
CA ALA A 24 5.34 13.68 -3.81
C ALA A 24 6.01 12.54 -3.01
N ARG A 25 6.93 12.87 -2.11
CA ARG A 25 7.57 11.89 -1.21
C ARG A 25 6.56 11.23 -0.28
N THR A 26 5.64 12.02 0.28
CA THR A 26 4.59 11.49 1.17
C THR A 26 3.65 10.55 0.44
N MET A 27 3.23 10.90 -0.79
CA MET A 27 2.41 10.03 -1.62
C MET A 27 3.12 8.71 -1.94
N ALA A 28 4.40 8.75 -2.30
CA ALA A 28 5.19 7.55 -2.57
C ALA A 28 5.31 6.65 -1.34
N PHE A 29 5.60 7.23 -0.16
CA PHE A 29 5.64 6.51 1.11
C PHE A 29 4.31 5.85 1.44
N LEU A 30 3.20 6.58 1.32
CA LEU A 30 1.88 6.05 1.60
C LEU A 30 1.51 4.92 0.64
N VAL A 31 1.79 5.08 -0.66
CA VAL A 31 1.57 4.02 -1.64
C VAL A 31 2.36 2.76 -1.27
N ALA A 32 3.63 2.89 -0.89
CA ALA A 32 4.43 1.74 -0.45
C ALA A 32 3.79 1.04 0.77
N CYS A 33 3.45 1.79 1.82
CA CYS A 33 2.83 1.22 3.02
C CYS A 33 1.49 0.53 2.73
N PHE A 34 0.56 1.19 2.03
CA PHE A 34 -0.75 0.62 1.76
C PHE A 34 -0.70 -0.54 0.76
N TYR A 35 0.21 -0.50 -0.21
CA TYR A 35 0.42 -1.59 -1.15
C TYR A 35 0.83 -2.87 -0.42
N GLU A 36 1.78 -2.80 0.51
CA GLU A 36 2.17 -3.95 1.34
C GLU A 36 1.00 -4.49 2.18
N LEU A 37 0.19 -3.60 2.76
CA LEU A 37 -1.01 -4.01 3.50
C LEU A 37 -2.01 -4.78 2.62
N VAL A 38 -2.13 -4.41 1.35
CA VAL A 38 -2.96 -5.13 0.37
C VAL A 38 -2.33 -6.48 0.02
N VAL A 39 -1.03 -6.52 -0.27
CA VAL A 39 -0.31 -7.75 -0.68
C VAL A 39 -0.26 -8.79 0.44
N VAL A 40 -0.17 -8.39 1.70
CA VAL A 40 -0.20 -9.29 2.86
C VAL A 40 -1.44 -10.19 2.86
N TRP A 41 -2.58 -9.72 2.34
CA TRP A 41 -3.79 -10.55 2.20
C TRP A 41 -3.62 -11.66 1.15
N ASN A 42 -2.85 -11.42 0.10
CA ASN A 42 -2.55 -12.41 -0.93
C ASN A 42 -1.54 -13.45 -0.42
N CYS A 43 -0.59 -13.07 0.44
CA CYS A 43 0.38 -13.99 1.04
C CYS A 43 -0.25 -15.00 2.02
N ARG A 44 -1.49 -14.79 2.45
CA ARG A 44 -2.15 -15.63 3.46
C ARG A 44 -2.46 -17.05 2.98
N SER A 45 -2.78 -17.25 1.70
CA SER A 45 -3.17 -18.57 1.21
C SER A 45 -2.53 -18.86 -0.14
N GLU A 46 -1.70 -19.89 -0.13
CA GLU A 46 -0.96 -20.39 -1.30
C GLU A 46 -1.88 -20.88 -2.43
N THR A 47 -3.11 -21.30 -2.09
CA THR A 47 -4.06 -21.92 -3.02
C THR A 47 -5.32 -21.08 -3.27
N LYS A 48 -5.62 -20.06 -2.45
CA LYS A 48 -6.86 -19.27 -2.55
C LYS A 48 -6.57 -17.76 -2.57
N ASN A 49 -7.11 -17.04 -3.56
CA ASN A 49 -7.06 -15.56 -3.57
C ASN A 49 -7.72 -14.96 -2.31
N ALA A 50 -7.30 -13.75 -1.92
CA ALA A 50 -7.83 -13.00 -0.78
C ALA A 50 -9.37 -12.91 -0.78
N PHE A 51 -9.98 -12.74 -1.96
CA PHE A 51 -11.43 -12.72 -2.15
C PHE A 51 -12.14 -14.05 -1.88
N LYS A 52 -11.45 -15.19 -2.02
CA LYS A 52 -12.00 -16.53 -1.73
C LYS A 52 -11.73 -17.00 -0.31
N ALA A 53 -10.67 -16.49 0.35
CA ALA A 53 -10.32 -16.84 1.71
C ALA A 53 -11.12 -16.06 2.77
N GLY A 54 -11.72 -14.92 2.39
CA GLY A 54 -12.46 -14.02 3.26
C GLY A 54 -11.54 -13.15 4.14
N PHE A 55 -11.78 -11.85 4.15
CA PHE A 55 -10.95 -10.88 4.87
C PHE A 55 -11.05 -11.00 6.41
N LEU A 56 -12.17 -11.50 6.93
CA LEU A 56 -12.43 -11.56 8.38
C LEU A 56 -12.07 -12.90 9.04
N THR A 57 -11.60 -13.88 8.27
CA THR A 57 -11.36 -15.23 8.80
C THR A 57 -10.08 -15.34 9.64
N ASN A 58 -9.17 -14.35 9.60
CA ASN A 58 -8.01 -14.28 10.51
C ASN A 58 -8.00 -12.93 11.26
N ARG A 59 -8.44 -12.97 12.52
CA ARG A 59 -8.55 -11.79 13.39
C ARG A 59 -7.19 -11.19 13.77
N TRP A 60 -6.14 -12.02 13.85
CA TRP A 60 -4.78 -11.56 14.14
C TRP A 60 -4.18 -10.79 12.97
N LEU A 61 -4.40 -11.29 11.74
CA LEU A 61 -3.98 -10.57 10.53
C LEU A 61 -4.70 -9.23 10.41
N LEU A 62 -6.02 -9.22 10.65
CA LEU A 62 -6.81 -8.01 10.63
C LEU A 62 -6.31 -7.00 11.68
N ALA A 63 -6.01 -7.46 12.90
CA ALA A 63 -5.45 -6.62 13.96
C ALA A 63 -4.09 -6.01 13.54
N GLY A 64 -3.20 -6.81 12.94
CA GLY A 64 -1.92 -6.32 12.41
C GLY A 64 -2.11 -5.25 11.33
N VAL A 65 -3.01 -5.49 10.37
CA VAL A 65 -3.32 -4.50 9.32
C VAL A 65 -3.88 -3.22 9.93
N LEU A 66 -4.80 -3.30 10.90
CA LEU A 66 -5.35 -2.12 11.56
C LEU A 66 -4.28 -1.33 12.32
N ILE A 67 -3.40 -2.00 13.06
CA ILE A 67 -2.28 -1.36 13.76
C ILE A 67 -1.36 -0.65 12.77
N SER A 68 -1.05 -1.29 11.64
CA SER A 68 -0.23 -0.68 10.59
C SER A 68 -0.90 0.52 9.95
N VAL A 69 -2.21 0.46 9.63
CA VAL A 69 -2.95 1.62 9.11
C VAL A 69 -2.89 2.79 10.10
N VAL A 70 -3.14 2.54 11.39
CA VAL A 70 -3.08 3.56 12.43
C VAL A 70 -1.68 4.15 12.53
N SER A 71 -0.65 3.32 12.48
CA SER A 71 0.75 3.76 12.52
C SER A 71 1.11 4.61 11.31
N THR A 72 0.69 4.21 10.10
CA THR A 72 0.90 4.98 8.86
C THR A 72 0.20 6.33 8.92
N LEU A 73 -1.03 6.39 9.43
CA LEU A 73 -1.75 7.66 9.63
C LEU A 73 -1.09 8.52 10.70
N ALA A 74 -0.57 7.93 11.78
CA ALA A 74 0.15 8.65 12.82
C ALA A 74 1.40 9.34 12.24
N VAL A 75 2.11 8.71 11.31
CA VAL A 75 3.29 9.31 10.64
C VAL A 75 2.94 10.57 9.84
N VAL A 76 1.72 10.69 9.31
CA VAL A 76 1.29 11.86 8.53
C VAL A 76 0.67 12.96 9.41
N TYR A 77 -0.09 12.59 10.43
CA TYR A 77 -0.90 13.54 11.19
C TYR A 77 -0.32 13.93 12.56
N VAL A 78 0.60 13.15 13.12
CA VAL A 78 1.26 13.51 14.39
C VAL A 78 2.45 14.43 14.08
N PRO A 79 2.48 15.68 14.60
CA PRO A 79 3.51 16.67 14.23
C PRO A 79 4.95 16.20 14.49
N ALA A 80 5.18 15.49 15.60
CA ALA A 80 6.51 14.96 15.93
C ALA A 80 7.00 13.92 14.91
N LEU A 81 6.09 13.05 14.42
CA LEU A 81 6.42 12.04 13.41
C LEU A 81 6.50 12.66 12.02
N SER A 82 5.59 13.57 11.67
CA SER A 82 5.60 14.25 10.38
C SER A 82 6.88 15.05 10.17
N LEU A 83 7.40 15.70 11.22
CA LEU A 83 8.71 16.35 11.19
C LEU A 83 9.86 15.36 10.98
N LEU A 84 9.83 14.22 11.69
CA LEU A 84 10.89 13.20 11.62
C LEU A 84 10.96 12.52 10.25
N PHE A 85 9.81 12.26 9.63
CA PHE A 85 9.70 11.59 8.33
C PHE A 85 9.56 12.57 7.15
N HIS A 86 9.59 13.88 7.41
CA HIS A 86 9.39 14.95 6.42
C HIS A 86 8.12 14.73 5.57
N THR A 87 7.01 14.36 6.22
CA THR A 87 5.72 14.14 5.55
C THR A 87 4.89 15.41 5.51
N ALA A 88 4.19 15.61 4.39
CA ALA A 88 3.26 16.72 4.20
C ALA A 88 1.82 16.22 4.37
N GLN A 89 0.92 17.10 4.82
CA GLN A 89 -0.50 16.78 4.86
C GLN A 89 -1.06 16.63 3.44
N LEU A 90 -1.78 15.53 3.22
CA LEU A 90 -2.46 15.24 1.96
C LEU A 90 -3.91 15.72 1.97
N ASP A 91 -4.37 16.27 0.85
CA ASP A 91 -5.78 16.56 0.60
C ASP A 91 -6.54 15.28 0.19
N ARG A 92 -7.88 15.33 0.25
CA ARG A 92 -8.76 14.21 -0.07
C ARG A 92 -8.53 13.65 -1.47
N ALA A 93 -8.27 14.51 -2.47
CA ALA A 93 -7.99 14.07 -3.83
C ALA A 93 -6.70 13.24 -3.92
N GLU A 94 -5.65 13.64 -3.19
CA GLU A 94 -4.36 12.96 -3.15
C GLU A 94 -4.51 11.59 -2.47
N TRP A 95 -5.31 11.50 -1.41
CA TRP A 95 -5.67 10.26 -0.75
C TRP A 95 -6.39 9.27 -1.66
N VAL A 96 -7.31 9.74 -2.52
CA VAL A 96 -8.00 8.87 -3.49
C VAL A 96 -7.00 8.25 -4.46
N ILE A 97 -5.99 9.01 -4.91
CA ILE A 97 -4.94 8.49 -5.79
C ILE A 97 -4.10 7.45 -5.06
N VAL A 98 -3.64 7.76 -3.85
CA VAL A 98 -2.86 6.81 -3.03
C VAL A 98 -3.63 5.50 -2.84
N ALA A 99 -4.91 5.56 -2.47
CA ALA A 99 -5.74 4.37 -2.29
C ALA A 99 -5.90 3.59 -3.61
N SER A 100 -6.18 4.28 -4.71
CA SER A 100 -6.39 3.66 -6.03
C SER A 100 -5.13 2.95 -6.53
N VAL A 101 -3.97 3.58 -6.39
CA VAL A 101 -2.67 3.01 -6.80
C VAL A 101 -2.27 1.85 -5.90
N SER A 102 -2.50 1.96 -4.58
CA SER A 102 -2.17 0.89 -3.63
C SER A 102 -3.01 -0.38 -3.85
N CYS A 103 -4.26 -0.23 -4.29
CA CYS A 103 -5.13 -1.35 -4.66
C CYS A 103 -4.59 -2.20 -5.81
N LEU A 104 -3.62 -1.71 -6.60
CA LEU A 104 -2.93 -2.53 -7.61
C LEU A 104 -2.23 -3.75 -6.99
N GLY A 105 -1.93 -3.72 -5.68
CA GLY A 105 -1.42 -4.88 -4.95
C GLY A 105 -2.33 -6.11 -5.02
N PHE A 106 -3.65 -5.92 -5.19
CA PHE A 106 -4.59 -7.04 -5.36
C PHE A 106 -4.35 -7.81 -6.67
N LEU A 107 -3.81 -7.17 -7.71
CA LEU A 107 -3.50 -7.82 -8.99
C LEU A 107 -2.31 -8.78 -8.88
N VAL A 108 -1.49 -8.67 -7.83
CA VAL A 108 -0.41 -9.63 -7.55
C VAL A 108 -1.02 -10.94 -7.05
N MET A 109 -1.46 -11.78 -7.98
CA MET A 109 -2.03 -13.09 -7.67
C MET A 109 -0.92 -14.15 -7.51
N PRO A 110 -0.70 -14.70 -6.31
CA PRO A 110 0.33 -15.72 -6.07
C PRO A 110 0.04 -17.04 -6.79
N GLN A 111 -1.22 -17.30 -7.14
CA GLN A 111 -1.65 -18.51 -7.86
C GLN A 111 -0.95 -18.69 -9.22
N ILE A 112 -0.62 -17.60 -9.93
CA ILE A 112 0.06 -17.67 -11.23
C ILE A 112 1.52 -18.07 -11.06
N PHE A 113 2.15 -17.65 -9.96
CA PHE A 113 3.56 -17.92 -9.69
C PHE A 113 3.77 -19.35 -9.21
N MET A 114 2.95 -19.83 -8.27
CA MET A 114 3.17 -21.15 -7.67
C MET A 114 2.69 -22.33 -8.51
N ARG A 115 1.73 -22.14 -9.44
CA ARG A 115 1.35 -23.17 -10.41
C ARG A 115 2.50 -23.60 -11.33
N LYS A 116 3.54 -22.75 -11.46
CA LYS A 116 4.77 -23.09 -12.21
C LYS A 116 5.74 -23.97 -11.41
N ILE A 117 5.76 -23.90 -10.08
CA ILE A 117 6.72 -24.65 -9.25
C ILE A 117 6.30 -26.11 -9.07
N THR A 118 5.01 -26.40 -8.97
CA THR A 118 4.50 -27.79 -8.80
C THR A 118 4.51 -28.61 -10.10
N ARG A 119 5.00 -28.06 -11.23
CA ARG A 119 5.07 -28.74 -12.54
C ARG A 119 6.49 -29.06 -13.02
N THR A 120 7.50 -28.79 -12.20
CA THR A 120 8.90 -29.26 -12.39
C THR A 120 9.15 -30.44 -11.47
#